data_AF-A0A1I4IL81-F1
#
_entry.id   AF-A0A1I4IL81-F1
#
_cell.length_a   1.000
_cell.length_b   1.000
_cell.length_c   1.000
_cell.angle_alpha   90.00
_cell.angle_beta   90.00
_cell.angle_gamma   90.00
#
_symmetry.space_group_name_H-M   'P 1'
#
loop_
_entity.id
_entity.type
_entity.pdbx_description
1 polymer ?
#
loop_
_entity_poly.entity_id
_entity_poly.type
_entity_poly.pdbx_seq_one_letter_code
_entity_poly.pdbx_strand_id
1 'polypeptide(L)'
;MTTPSERWFNRMNKLFVENKLEENPTLKLKYDKRYSKFKDFCFNVMDKFGWQDIEDIQREFDNETFYGLRFQRLSEKNIKKWKKISKVVFERDKYTCRYCKKVGGILEVDHVIPFSKGGTDDLDNLVTSCRTCNRQKKNKTVEEFINWRKLNE
;
A
#
# COMPACT_ATOMS: atom_id res chain seq x y z
N MET A 1 -1.44 18.04 18.08
CA MET A 1 -0.63 16.87 17.71
C MET A 1 0.29 17.30 16.58
N THR A 2 1.60 17.29 16.81
CA THR A 2 2.59 17.74 15.82
C THR A 2 2.67 16.77 14.65
N THR A 3 2.69 17.30 13.44
CA THR A 3 2.85 16.53 12.20
C THR A 3 4.16 15.74 12.25
N PRO A 4 4.18 14.44 11.91
CA PRO A 4 5.43 13.67 11.92
C PRO A 4 6.41 14.26 10.90
N SER A 5 7.66 14.43 11.29
CA SER A 5 8.72 14.94 10.41
C SER A 5 9.18 13.87 9.42
N GLU A 6 9.80 14.28 8.32
CA GLU A 6 10.43 13.39 7.34
C GLU A 6 11.41 12.40 8.00
N ARG A 7 12.15 12.87 9.01
CA ARG A 7 13.05 12.05 9.83
C ARG A 7 12.32 10.93 10.58
N TRP A 8 11.10 11.19 11.05
CA TRP A 8 10.26 10.18 11.70
C TRP A 8 9.77 9.14 10.68
N PHE A 9 9.31 9.57 9.50
CA PHE A 9 8.88 8.65 8.43
C PHE A 9 10.01 7.73 7.96
N ASN A 10 11.21 8.27 7.75
CA ASN A 10 12.37 7.48 7.34
C ASN A 10 12.77 6.44 8.40
N ARG A 11 12.64 6.80 9.68
CA ARG A 11 12.87 5.86 10.79
C ARG A 11 11.83 4.73 10.81
N MET A 12 10.56 5.04 10.58
CA MET A 12 9.50 4.04 10.53
C MET A 12 9.62 3.11 9.33
N ASN A 13 9.99 3.63 8.16
CA ASN A 13 10.28 2.82 6.97
C ASN A 13 11.45 1.87 7.22
N LYS A 14 12.49 2.36 7.88
CA LYS A 14 13.64 1.54 8.26
C LYS A 14 13.23 0.37 9.16
N LEU A 15 12.55 0.67 10.27
CA LEU A 15 12.07 -0.35 11.22
C LEU A 15 11.16 -1.38 10.54
N PHE A 16 10.30 -0.94 9.64
CA PHE A 16 9.41 -1.84 8.92
C PHE A 16 10.17 -2.85 8.03
N VAL A 17 11.15 -2.36 7.26
CA VAL A 17 12.00 -3.24 6.42
C VAL A 17 12.78 -4.21 7.29
N GLU A 18 13.35 -3.74 8.40
CA GLU A 18 14.10 -4.58 9.33
C GLU A 18 13.24 -5.70 9.91
N ASN A 19 12.05 -5.39 10.42
CA ASN A 19 11.10 -6.39 10.92
C ASN A 19 10.72 -7.42 9.84
N LYS A 20 10.49 -6.97 8.61
CA LYS A 20 10.14 -7.87 7.51
C LYS A 20 11.28 -8.82 7.12
N LEU A 21 12.52 -8.36 7.20
CA LEU A 21 13.69 -9.21 6.99
C LEU A 21 13.90 -10.20 8.14
N GLU A 22 13.62 -9.79 9.38
CA GLU A 22 13.64 -10.68 10.55
C GLU A 22 12.57 -11.78 10.49
N GLU A 23 11.38 -11.48 9.95
CA GLU A 23 10.33 -12.46 9.65
C GLU A 23 10.76 -13.48 8.56
N ASN A 24 11.82 -13.20 7.79
CA ASN A 24 12.30 -14.03 6.67
C ASN A 24 13.79 -14.39 6.83
N PRO A 25 14.18 -15.16 7.87
CA PRO A 25 15.58 -15.39 8.22
C PRO A 25 16.37 -16.17 7.15
N THR A 26 15.68 -16.95 6.32
CA THR A 26 16.29 -17.72 5.21
C THR A 26 16.96 -16.82 4.16
N LEU A 27 16.54 -15.56 4.04
CA LEU A 27 17.12 -14.60 3.09
C LEU A 27 18.58 -14.26 3.41
N LYS A 28 18.93 -14.27 4.70
CA LYS A 28 20.32 -14.04 5.14
C LYS A 28 21.24 -15.14 4.63
N LEU A 29 20.77 -16.38 4.64
CA LEU A 29 21.49 -17.53 4.11
C LEU A 29 21.48 -17.54 2.57
N LYS A 30 20.33 -17.25 1.94
CA LYS A 30 20.18 -17.22 0.48
C LYS A 30 21.17 -16.25 -0.17
N TYR A 31 21.25 -15.03 0.36
CA TYR A 31 22.08 -13.99 -0.25
C TYR A 31 23.50 -13.95 0.28
N ASP A 32 23.77 -14.49 1.46
CA ASP A 32 25.10 -14.58 2.06
C ASP A 32 25.90 -13.27 1.89
N LYS A 33 26.98 -13.27 1.09
CA LYS A 33 27.81 -12.09 0.80
C LYS A 33 27.06 -10.92 0.14
N ARG A 34 25.94 -11.19 -0.54
CA ARG A 34 25.06 -10.19 -1.17
C ARG A 34 23.98 -9.67 -0.22
N TYR A 35 23.87 -10.18 1.01
CA TYR A 35 22.78 -9.81 1.93
C TYR A 35 22.76 -8.32 2.26
N SER A 36 23.91 -7.67 2.43
CA SER A 36 23.94 -6.21 2.65
C SER A 36 23.34 -5.45 1.47
N LYS A 37 23.73 -5.83 0.24
CA LYS A 37 23.19 -5.23 -0.99
C LYS A 37 21.69 -5.49 -1.14
N PHE A 38 21.22 -6.68 -0.75
CA PHE A 38 19.79 -7.01 -0.75
C PHE A 38 19.02 -6.16 0.28
N LYS A 39 19.56 -6.00 1.49
CA LYS A 39 18.98 -5.13 2.53
C LYS A 39 18.88 -3.68 2.06
N ASP A 40 19.95 -3.16 1.44
CA ASP A 40 19.95 -1.81 0.85
C ASP A 40 18.94 -1.68 -0.28
N PHE A 41 18.82 -2.71 -1.13
CA PHE A 41 17.78 -2.78 -2.16
C PHE A 41 16.37 -2.73 -1.55
N CYS A 42 16.09 -3.49 -0.49
CA CYS A 42 14.81 -3.44 0.22
C CYS A 42 14.49 -2.05 0.78
N PHE A 43 15.47 -1.34 1.35
CA PHE A 43 15.28 0.04 1.79
C PHE A 43 14.98 0.98 0.62
N ASN A 44 15.71 0.84 -0.50
CA ASN A 44 15.47 1.63 -1.71
C ASN A 44 14.08 1.37 -2.31
N VAL A 45 13.62 0.12 -2.29
CA VAL A 45 12.26 -0.26 -2.72
C VAL A 45 11.22 0.35 -1.77
N MET A 46 11.43 0.28 -0.46
CA MET A 46 10.54 0.90 0.52
C MET A 46 10.46 2.42 0.34
N ASP A 47 11.60 3.09 0.14
CA ASP A 47 11.66 4.54 -0.04
C ASP A 47 10.94 4.99 -1.32
N LYS A 48 11.18 4.31 -2.45
CA LYS A 48 10.64 4.71 -3.75
C LYS A 48 9.21 4.24 -4.00
N PHE A 49 8.85 3.05 -3.53
CA PHE A 49 7.62 2.37 -3.92
C PHE A 49 6.80 1.88 -2.72
N GLY A 50 7.32 2.01 -1.49
CA GLY A 50 6.81 1.30 -0.32
C GLY A 50 7.13 -0.20 -0.36
N TRP A 51 6.88 -0.91 0.75
CA TRP A 51 7.10 -2.34 0.82
C TRP A 51 6.28 -3.10 -0.24
N GLN A 52 6.95 -4.01 -0.94
CA GLN A 52 6.38 -4.94 -1.91
C GLN A 52 6.48 -6.38 -1.36
N ASP A 53 5.85 -7.35 -2.03
CA ASP A 53 5.98 -8.74 -1.63
C ASP A 53 7.46 -9.18 -1.64
N ILE A 54 7.86 -9.98 -0.65
CA ILE A 54 9.25 -10.39 -0.49
C ILE A 54 9.72 -11.27 -1.65
N GLU A 55 8.85 -12.06 -2.26
CA GLU A 55 9.17 -12.90 -3.43
C GLU A 55 9.44 -12.03 -4.66
N ASP A 56 8.65 -10.97 -4.85
CA ASP A 56 8.84 -10.02 -5.95
C ASP A 56 10.13 -9.19 -5.76
N ILE A 57 10.44 -8.77 -4.53
CA ILE A 57 11.69 -8.07 -4.21
C ILE A 57 12.89 -9.00 -4.47
N GLN A 58 12.80 -10.27 -4.07
CA GLN A 58 13.84 -11.25 -4.35
C GLN A 58 14.04 -11.45 -5.85
N ARG A 59 12.95 -11.64 -6.61
CA ARG A 59 13.01 -11.84 -8.07
C ARG A 59 13.71 -10.67 -8.77
N GLU A 60 13.38 -9.44 -8.42
CA GLU A 60 14.04 -8.26 -9.02
C GLU A 60 15.51 -8.14 -8.64
N PHE A 61 15.84 -8.41 -7.37
CA PHE A 61 17.23 -8.39 -6.93
C PHE A 61 18.08 -9.49 -7.59
N ASP A 62 17.50 -10.68 -7.80
CA ASP A 62 18.13 -11.81 -8.47
C ASP A 62 18.35 -11.53 -9.96
N ASN A 63 17.39 -10.86 -10.62
CA ASN A 63 17.47 -10.50 -12.04
C ASN A 63 18.25 -9.21 -12.33
N GLU A 64 18.71 -8.50 -11.29
CA GLU A 64 19.32 -7.16 -11.39
C GLU A 64 18.42 -6.15 -12.13
N THR A 65 17.10 -6.31 -12.02
CA THR A 65 16.09 -5.43 -12.64
C THR A 65 15.34 -4.61 -11.60
N PHE A 66 14.69 -3.53 -12.05
CA PHE A 66 13.70 -2.76 -11.27
C PHE A 66 12.31 -2.79 -11.91
N TYR A 67 12.15 -3.56 -12.99
CA TYR A 67 10.98 -3.50 -13.86
C TYR A 67 9.75 -4.13 -13.20
N GLY A 68 9.84 -5.33 -12.61
CA GLY A 68 8.66 -6.03 -12.07
C GLY A 68 8.06 -5.40 -10.81
N LEU A 69 8.87 -4.74 -9.96
CA LEU A 69 8.37 -4.01 -8.77
C LEU A 69 7.58 -2.75 -9.14
N ARG A 70 7.84 -2.16 -10.31
CA ARG A 70 7.09 -1.00 -10.84
C ARG A 70 5.70 -1.41 -11.35
N PHE A 71 5.58 -2.60 -11.95
CA PHE A 71 4.38 -3.03 -12.67
C PHE A 71 3.25 -3.58 -11.78
N GLN A 72 3.52 -4.10 -10.58
CA GLN A 72 2.46 -4.70 -9.75
C GLN A 72 1.60 -3.70 -8.98
N ARG A 73 2.12 -2.51 -8.62
CA ARG A 73 1.31 -1.48 -7.93
C ARG A 73 0.63 -0.50 -8.89
N LEU A 74 1.17 -0.35 -10.09
CA LEU A 74 0.72 0.59 -11.09
C LEU A 74 0.88 -0.07 -12.45
N SER A 75 -0.23 -0.46 -13.06
CA SER A 75 -0.25 -0.50 -14.51
C SER A 75 0.19 0.90 -14.98
N GLU A 76 1.33 0.97 -15.66
CA GLU A 76 1.88 2.25 -16.18
C GLU A 76 0.93 2.95 -17.16
N LYS A 77 -0.16 2.27 -17.55
CA LYS A 77 -1.38 2.93 -17.97
C LYS A 77 -1.99 3.67 -16.78
N ASN A 78 -1.40 4.85 -16.56
CA ASN A 78 -2.08 6.11 -16.29
C ASN A 78 -2.02 6.61 -14.82
N ILE A 79 -0.84 6.62 -14.17
CA ILE A 79 -0.59 7.31 -12.88
C ILE A 79 -1.17 8.74 -12.87
N LYS A 80 -1.03 9.46 -13.99
CA LYS A 80 -1.61 10.80 -14.16
C LYS A 80 -3.15 10.76 -14.10
N LYS A 81 -3.79 9.78 -14.75
CA LYS A 81 -5.24 9.56 -14.68
C LYS A 81 -5.65 9.16 -13.25
N TRP A 82 -4.94 8.24 -12.61
CA TRP A 82 -5.25 7.82 -11.24
C TRP A 82 -5.17 8.99 -10.26
N LYS A 83 -4.11 9.80 -10.32
CA LYS A 83 -4.01 11.04 -9.51
C LYS A 83 -5.18 11.99 -9.74
N LYS A 84 -5.63 12.17 -11.00
CA LYS A 84 -6.82 12.98 -11.32
C LYS A 84 -8.09 12.38 -10.72
N ILE A 85 -8.31 11.07 -10.90
CA ILE A 85 -9.45 10.35 -10.35
C ILE A 85 -9.46 10.43 -8.82
N SER A 86 -8.32 10.16 -8.15
CA SER A 86 -8.22 10.24 -6.70
C SER A 86 -8.57 11.63 -6.18
N LYS A 87 -8.10 12.69 -6.85
CA LYS A 87 -8.48 14.06 -6.51
C LYS A 87 -9.99 14.27 -6.58
N VAL A 88 -10.63 13.85 -7.68
CA VAL A 88 -12.09 13.95 -7.87
C VAL A 88 -12.85 13.19 -6.77
N VAL A 89 -12.42 11.96 -6.43
CA VAL A 89 -13.03 11.15 -5.38
C VAL A 89 -12.91 11.82 -4.01
N PHE A 90 -11.73 12.34 -3.67
CA PHE A 90 -11.49 13.03 -2.40
C PHE A 90 -12.30 14.32 -2.28
N GLU A 91 -12.36 15.13 -3.33
CA GLU A 91 -13.16 16.35 -3.36
C GLU A 91 -14.66 16.06 -3.24
N ARG A 92 -15.16 15.08 -4.01
CA ARG A 92 -16.57 14.62 -3.94
C ARG A 92 -16.95 14.19 -2.52
N ASP A 93 -16.08 13.43 -1.88
CA ASP A 93 -16.33 12.90 -0.54
C ASP A 93 -15.93 13.86 0.59
N LYS A 94 -15.57 15.11 0.25
CA LYS A 94 -15.15 16.15 1.20
C LYS A 94 -14.03 15.67 2.13
N TYR A 95 -13.05 14.94 1.57
CA TYR A 95 -11.92 14.36 2.29
C TYR A 95 -12.34 13.53 3.52
N THR A 96 -13.52 12.90 3.46
CA THR A 96 -14.11 12.15 4.56
C THR A 96 -14.13 10.67 4.23
N CYS A 97 -13.58 9.85 5.12
CA CYS A 97 -13.66 8.39 5.01
C CYS A 97 -15.12 7.96 4.93
N ARG A 98 -15.51 7.29 3.85
CA ARG A 98 -16.90 6.86 3.63
C ARG A 98 -17.34 5.77 4.59
N TYR A 99 -16.39 5.07 5.22
CA TYR A 99 -16.64 4.00 6.18
C TYR A 99 -16.78 4.52 7.62
N CYS A 100 -15.73 5.10 8.20
CA CYS A 100 -15.75 5.54 9.61
C CYS A 100 -16.15 7.01 9.81
N LYS A 101 -16.43 7.76 8.73
CA LYS A 101 -16.80 9.17 8.76
C LYS A 101 -15.73 10.12 9.31
N LYS A 102 -14.52 9.64 9.57
CA LYS A 102 -13.39 10.49 9.94
C LYS A 102 -13.00 11.40 8.77
N VAL A 103 -12.86 12.69 9.06
CA VAL A 103 -12.38 13.70 8.11
C VAL A 103 -10.84 13.75 8.16
N GLY A 104 -10.20 13.76 6.99
CA GLY A 104 -8.75 13.92 6.84
C GLY A 104 -7.90 12.72 7.29
N GLY A 105 -6.59 12.97 7.41
CA GLY A 105 -5.57 11.94 7.67
C GLY A 105 -4.97 11.34 6.39
N ILE A 106 -4.40 10.14 6.49
CA ILE A 106 -3.90 9.41 5.31
C ILE A 106 -5.11 8.76 4.62
N LEU A 107 -5.51 9.36 3.49
CA LEU A 107 -6.62 8.91 2.66
C LEU A 107 -6.10 8.13 1.44
N GLU A 108 -6.83 7.08 1.11
CA GLU A 108 -6.62 6.23 -0.07
C GLU A 108 -7.96 6.15 -0.82
N VAL A 109 -7.91 5.94 -2.14
CA VAL A 109 -9.09 5.55 -2.90
C VAL A 109 -9.27 4.05 -2.71
N ASP A 110 -10.48 3.63 -2.36
CA ASP A 110 -10.88 2.24 -2.23
C ASP A 110 -12.01 1.92 -3.22
N HIS A 111 -12.05 0.68 -3.69
CA HIS A 111 -13.10 0.17 -4.54
C HIS A 111 -14.26 -0.39 -3.70
N VAL A 112 -15.49 0.09 -3.93
CA VAL A 112 -16.72 -0.38 -3.27
C VAL A 112 -16.90 -1.88 -3.50
N ILE A 113 -16.85 -2.30 -4.77
CA ILE A 113 -16.67 -3.68 -5.19
C ILE A 113 -15.16 -3.89 -5.36
N PRO A 114 -14.52 -4.76 -4.57
CA PRO A 114 -13.08 -5.00 -4.69
C PRO A 114 -12.68 -5.39 -6.10
N PHE A 115 -11.50 -4.96 -6.55
CA PHE A 115 -10.94 -5.34 -7.84
C PHE A 115 -10.88 -6.86 -8.02
N SER A 116 -10.51 -7.60 -6.97
CA SER A 116 -10.48 -9.07 -6.96
C SER A 116 -11.86 -9.74 -7.15
N LYS A 117 -12.94 -8.97 -7.02
CA LYS A 117 -14.33 -9.38 -7.23
C LYS A 117 -14.94 -8.72 -8.48
N GLY A 118 -14.10 -8.19 -9.38
CA GLY A 118 -14.52 -7.60 -10.66
C GLY A 118 -14.87 -6.11 -10.61
N GLY A 119 -14.54 -5.40 -9.55
CA GLY A 119 -14.79 -3.95 -9.46
C GLY A 119 -13.96 -3.13 -10.46
N THR A 120 -14.58 -2.11 -11.05
CA THR A 120 -13.98 -1.21 -12.05
C THR A 120 -13.38 0.05 -11.40
N ASP A 121 -12.55 0.79 -12.16
CA ASP A 121 -12.03 2.11 -11.77
C ASP A 121 -13.01 3.25 -12.06
N ASP A 122 -14.29 2.94 -12.28
CA ASP A 122 -15.32 3.94 -12.54
C ASP A 122 -15.61 4.73 -11.26
N LEU A 123 -15.90 6.04 -11.40
CA LEU A 123 -16.00 6.95 -10.25
C LEU A 123 -17.09 6.52 -9.24
N ASP A 124 -18.13 5.83 -9.69
CA ASP A 124 -19.22 5.29 -8.87
C ASP A 124 -18.76 4.11 -7.99
N ASN A 125 -17.79 3.32 -8.46
CA ASN A 125 -17.18 2.24 -7.69
C ASN A 125 -16.01 2.71 -6.80
N LEU A 126 -15.60 3.96 -6.86
CA LEU A 126 -14.49 4.49 -6.07
C LEU A 126 -14.96 5.38 -4.93
N VAL A 127 -14.36 5.23 -3.76
CA VAL A 127 -14.65 6.02 -2.55
C VAL A 127 -13.40 6.42 -1.78
N THR A 128 -13.52 7.50 -1.02
CA THR A 128 -12.50 7.92 -0.06
C THR A 128 -12.51 7.00 1.16
N SER A 129 -11.36 6.40 1.47
CA SER A 129 -11.17 5.55 2.64
C SER A 129 -9.96 6.02 3.45
N CYS A 130 -10.04 5.99 4.77
CA CYS A 130 -8.83 6.14 5.58
C CYS A 130 -8.01 4.84 5.51
N ARG A 131 -6.68 4.96 5.65
CA ARG A 131 -5.78 3.80 5.57
C ARG A 131 -6.20 2.64 6.48
N THR A 132 -6.67 2.92 7.71
CA THR A 132 -7.14 1.89 8.64
C THR A 132 -8.34 1.13 8.10
N CYS A 133 -9.39 1.83 7.68
CA CYS A 133 -10.58 1.17 7.13
C CYS A 133 -10.27 0.42 5.84
N ASN A 134 -9.46 0.99 4.96
CA ASN A 134 -9.05 0.33 3.71
C ASN A 134 -8.34 -1.01 3.99
N ARG A 135 -7.42 -1.02 4.96
CA ARG A 135 -6.69 -2.25 5.36
C ARG A 135 -7.53 -3.26 6.12
N GLN A 136 -8.59 -2.84 6.81
CA GLN A 136 -9.53 -3.74 7.45
C GLN A 136 -10.51 -4.36 6.43
N LYS A 137 -11.02 -3.54 5.50
CA LYS A 137 -11.91 -4.00 4.42
C LYS A 137 -11.20 -5.02 3.53
N LYS A 138 -9.97 -4.75 3.09
CA LYS A 138 -9.23 -5.63 2.16
C LYS A 138 -10.10 -5.95 0.93
N ASN A 139 -10.30 -7.24 0.65
CA ASN A 139 -11.12 -7.77 -0.44
C ASN A 139 -12.58 -8.06 -0.04
N LYS A 140 -13.05 -7.54 1.10
CA LYS A 140 -14.46 -7.62 1.49
C LYS A 140 -15.30 -6.68 0.63
N THR A 141 -16.51 -7.09 0.28
CA THR A 141 -17.55 -6.16 -0.17
C THR A 141 -17.85 -5.15 0.94
N VAL A 142 -18.49 -4.03 0.60
CA VAL A 142 -18.90 -3.05 1.62
C VAL A 142 -19.82 -3.69 2.67
N GLU A 143 -20.72 -4.58 2.26
CA GLU A 143 -21.62 -5.30 3.17
C GLU A 143 -20.84 -6.23 4.12
N GLU A 144 -19.94 -7.06 3.58
CA GLU A 144 -19.08 -7.93 4.37
C GLU A 144 -18.23 -7.11 5.37
N PHE A 145 -17.73 -5.95 4.95
CA PHE A 145 -16.93 -5.09 5.81
C PHE A 145 -17.76 -4.42 6.92
N ILE A 146 -18.96 -3.93 6.61
CA ILE A 146 -19.86 -3.34 7.61
C ILE A 146 -20.24 -4.39 8.65
N ASN A 147 -20.59 -5.60 8.22
CA ASN A 147 -20.92 -6.69 9.13
C ASN A 147 -19.71 -7.11 9.97
N TRP A 148 -18.53 -7.21 9.36
CA TRP A 148 -17.29 -7.48 10.09
C TRP A 148 -17.00 -6.41 11.17
N ARG A 149 -17.18 -5.12 10.85
CA ARG A 149 -16.98 -4.04 11.84
C ARG A 149 -17.94 -4.14 13.02
N LYS A 150 -19.22 -4.41 12.78
CA LYS A 150 -20.21 -4.59 13.85
C LYS A 150 -19.85 -5.70 14.84
N LEU A 151 -19.09 -6.70 14.40
CA LEU A 151 -18.67 -7.84 15.21
C LEU A 151 -17.31 -7.65 15.89
N ASN A 152 -16.54 -6.63 15.51
CA ASN A 152 -15.14 -6.44 15.92
C ASN A 152 -14.85 -5.02 16.45
N GLU A 153 -15.88 -4.21 16.68
CA GLU A 153 -15.86 -2.94 17.40
C GLU A 153 -16.69 -3.06 18.68
#